data_AF-Q9S342-F1
#
_entry.id   AF-Q9S342-F1
#
_cell.length_a   1.000
_cell.length_b   1.000
_cell.length_c   1.000
_cell.angle_alpha   90.00
_cell.angle_beta   90.00
_cell.angle_gamma   90.00
#
_symmetry.space_group_name_H-M   'P 1'
#
loop_
_entity.id
_entity.type
_entity.pdbx_description
1 polymer ?
#
loop_
_entity_poly.entity_id
_entity_poly.type
_entity_poly.pdbx_seq_one_letter_code
_entity_poly.pdbx_strand_id
1 'polypeptide(L)'
;VEKVIPGSAAEKAGLQKGDRIVKVGSQEIDVWHTFTSFVSNNPNVPLELSVDRAGHIISLSMTPEVRQQSGGRKVGFAGVELRIVPLADEYKIVQQYGPFSAMYQAGDKTWQLMRLTVSMIGKLIVGDVKINNLSGPISIAKGAGVSADSGLVYYLMFLALISVNLGIINLIPLPVLDGGHLLFLFIEKIKGGPVSERVQDFSYRIGAMILVLLMGLALFNDFSRF
;
A
#
# COMPACT_ATOMS: atom_id res chain seq x y z
N VAL A 1 -14.29 -4.05 16.63
CA VAL A 1 -12.84 -4.34 16.74
C VAL A 1 -12.58 -5.73 16.20
N GLU A 2 -11.70 -5.90 15.20
CA GLU A 2 -11.28 -7.23 14.73
C GLU A 2 -10.08 -7.76 15.52
N LYS A 3 -9.11 -6.88 15.75
CA LYS A 3 -7.85 -7.23 16.41
C LYS A 3 -7.36 -6.06 17.24
N VAL A 4 -6.74 -6.40 18.36
CA VAL A 4 -6.03 -5.46 19.23
C VAL A 4 -4.55 -5.84 19.16
N ILE A 5 -3.69 -4.85 18.95
CA ILE A 5 -2.25 -5.08 18.82
C ILE A 5 -1.65 -5.26 20.23
N PRO A 6 -0.86 -6.34 20.47
CA PRO A 6 -0.20 -6.52 21.75
C PRO A 6 0.69 -5.35 22.15
N GLY A 7 0.67 -4.98 23.42
CA GLY A 7 1.39 -3.85 24.01
C GLY A 7 0.81 -2.47 23.71
N SER A 8 -0.28 -2.38 22.94
CA SER A 8 -0.88 -1.10 22.52
C SER A 8 -1.74 -0.43 23.59
N ALA A 9 -2.05 0.84 23.39
CA ALA A 9 -3.01 1.60 24.22
C ALA A 9 -4.37 0.92 24.33
N ALA A 10 -4.86 0.31 23.25
CA ALA A 10 -6.12 -0.41 23.22
C ALA A 10 -6.10 -1.66 24.09
N GLU A 11 -5.01 -2.41 24.05
CA GLU A 11 -4.85 -3.58 24.93
C GLU A 11 -4.80 -3.15 26.40
N LYS A 12 -4.02 -2.12 26.72
CA LYS A 12 -3.91 -1.54 28.06
C LYS A 12 -5.25 -1.01 28.59
N ALA A 13 -6.08 -0.48 27.70
CA ALA A 13 -7.44 -0.03 28.02
C ALA A 13 -8.43 -1.19 28.20
N GLY A 14 -8.04 -2.42 27.85
CA GLY A 14 -8.90 -3.60 27.94
C GLY A 14 -9.87 -3.76 26.78
N LEU A 15 -9.62 -3.15 25.62
CA LEU A 15 -10.37 -3.44 24.39
C LEU A 15 -10.13 -4.88 23.94
N GLN A 16 -11.16 -5.51 23.40
CA GLN A 16 -11.15 -6.92 22.99
C GLN A 16 -11.69 -7.09 21.57
N LYS A 17 -11.38 -8.23 20.95
CA LYS A 17 -11.99 -8.62 19.68
C LYS A 17 -13.50 -8.76 19.85
N GLY A 18 -14.26 -8.18 18.92
CA GLY A 18 -15.73 -8.18 18.94
C GLY A 18 -16.34 -6.90 19.50
N ASP A 19 -15.59 -6.09 20.24
CA ASP A 19 -16.07 -4.83 20.81
C ASP A 19 -16.56 -3.85 19.73
N ARG A 20 -17.69 -3.20 19.95
CA ARG A 20 -18.18 -2.08 19.13
C ARG A 20 -18.03 -0.79 19.91
N ILE A 21 -17.16 0.09 19.45
CA ILE A 21 -17.00 1.43 20.05
C ILE A 21 -18.22 2.26 19.65
N VAL A 22 -18.97 2.73 20.63
CA VAL A 22 -20.22 3.49 20.41
C VAL A 22 -20.06 4.98 20.75
N LYS A 23 -19.18 5.32 21.71
CA LYS A 23 -18.91 6.73 22.07
C LYS A 23 -17.45 6.95 22.44
N VAL A 24 -16.96 8.16 22.20
CA VAL A 24 -15.68 8.69 22.70
C VAL A 24 -15.98 10.01 23.41
N GLY A 25 -15.84 10.04 24.73
CA GLY A 25 -16.33 11.12 25.59
C GLY A 25 -17.83 11.32 25.38
N SER A 26 -18.23 12.53 24.99
CA SER A 26 -19.63 12.88 24.69
C SER A 26 -20.03 12.62 23.23
N GLN A 27 -19.11 12.22 22.35
CA GLN A 27 -19.38 12.09 20.92
C GLN A 27 -19.73 10.66 20.53
N GLU A 28 -20.87 10.49 19.85
CA GLU A 28 -21.28 9.23 19.26
C GLU A 28 -20.42 8.88 18.04
N ILE A 29 -20.08 7.60 17.95
CA ILE A 29 -19.22 7.04 16.92
C ILE A 29 -20.01 6.03 16.10
N ASP A 30 -20.51 6.47 14.95
CA ASP A 30 -21.12 5.59 13.95
C ASP A 30 -20.13 5.16 12.87
N VAL A 31 -19.15 6.01 12.57
CA VAL A 31 -18.21 5.83 11.47
C VAL A 31 -16.80 5.67 12.01
N TRP A 32 -16.10 4.63 11.56
CA TRP A 32 -14.73 4.35 11.97
C TRP A 32 -13.75 5.51 11.75
N HIS A 33 -13.94 6.28 10.69
CA HIS A 33 -13.12 7.47 10.42
C HIS A 33 -13.20 8.51 11.54
N THR A 34 -14.37 8.69 12.15
CA THR A 34 -14.58 9.62 13.28
C THR A 34 -13.75 9.19 14.49
N PHE A 35 -13.78 7.89 14.83
CA PHE A 35 -12.98 7.34 15.91
C PHE A 35 -11.48 7.51 15.67
N THR A 36 -10.99 7.10 14.50
CA THR A 36 -9.56 7.18 14.17
C THR A 36 -9.06 8.63 14.12
N SER A 37 -9.90 9.58 13.71
CA SER A 37 -9.60 11.02 13.77
C SER A 37 -9.47 11.51 15.21
N PHE A 38 -10.39 11.11 16.09
CA PHE A 38 -10.32 11.45 17.53
C PHE A 38 -9.04 10.94 18.17
N VAL A 39 -8.69 9.68 17.92
CA VAL A 39 -7.46 9.06 18.44
C VAL A 39 -6.23 9.77 17.90
N SER A 40 -6.17 10.05 16.59
CA SER A 40 -5.00 10.66 15.95
C SER A 40 -4.72 12.07 16.45
N ASN A 41 -5.78 12.84 16.76
CA ASN A 41 -5.69 14.23 17.21
C ASN A 41 -5.45 14.38 18.73
N ASN A 42 -5.58 13.32 19.51
CA ASN A 42 -5.45 13.35 20.98
C ASN A 42 -4.33 12.43 21.50
N PRO A 43 -3.06 12.60 21.06
CA PRO A 43 -1.95 11.82 21.58
C PRO A 43 -1.70 12.10 23.07
N ASN A 44 -1.45 11.05 23.87
CA ASN A 44 -1.22 11.12 25.32
C ASN A 44 -2.37 11.77 26.14
N VAL A 45 -3.56 11.94 25.55
CA VAL A 45 -4.74 12.44 26.26
C VAL A 45 -5.65 11.24 26.53
N PRO A 46 -6.02 10.98 27.80
CA PRO A 46 -6.97 9.93 28.12
C PRO A 46 -8.32 10.18 27.45
N LEU A 47 -8.81 9.18 26.72
CA LEU A 47 -10.11 9.17 26.06
C LEU A 47 -11.02 8.18 26.79
N GLU A 48 -12.18 8.65 27.23
CA GLU A 48 -13.23 7.78 27.73
C GLU A 48 -13.97 7.14 26.55
N LEU A 49 -13.97 5.82 26.46
CA LEU A 49 -14.64 5.05 25.42
C LEU A 49 -15.84 4.35 26.03
N SER A 50 -17.01 4.49 25.43
CA SER A 50 -18.12 3.58 25.67
C SER A 50 -18.12 2.50 24.60
N VAL A 51 -18.11 1.24 25.02
CA VAL A 51 -17.97 0.07 24.17
C VAL A 51 -19.12 -0.87 24.43
N ASP A 52 -19.83 -1.27 23.37
CA ASP A 52 -20.75 -2.39 23.39
C ASP A 52 -19.95 -3.70 23.25
N ARG A 53 -19.90 -4.46 24.34
CA ARG A 53 -19.31 -5.79 24.41
C ARG A 53 -20.42 -6.80 24.66
N ALA A 54 -20.76 -7.56 23.61
CA ALA A 54 -21.79 -8.60 23.67
C ALA A 54 -23.15 -8.09 24.21
N GLY A 55 -23.54 -6.86 23.87
CA GLY A 55 -24.80 -6.24 24.30
C GLY A 55 -24.70 -5.42 25.59
N HIS A 56 -23.55 -5.40 26.26
CA HIS A 56 -23.32 -4.61 27.46
C HIS A 56 -22.44 -3.40 27.17
N ILE A 57 -22.89 -2.21 27.59
CA ILE A 57 -22.08 -0.99 27.51
C ILE A 57 -21.08 -0.97 28.66
N ILE A 58 -19.79 -0.95 28.32
CA ILE A 58 -18.66 -0.86 29.22
C ILE A 58 -17.92 0.45 28.95
N SER A 59 -17.63 1.21 30.00
CA SER A 59 -16.74 2.38 29.92
C SER A 59 -15.29 1.96 30.11
N LEU A 60 -14.43 2.31 29.17
CA LEU A 60 -12.98 2.07 29.19
C LEU A 60 -12.24 3.41 29.08
N SER A 61 -11.11 3.55 29.77
CA SER A 61 -10.22 4.71 29.58
C SER A 61 -9.01 4.29 28.76
N MET A 62 -8.86 4.86 27.57
CA MET A 62 -7.77 4.58 26.65
C MET A 62 -6.94 5.83 26.42
N THR A 63 -5.63 5.75 26.63
CA THR A 63 -4.71 6.86 26.34
C THR A 63 -3.91 6.53 25.08
N PRO A 64 -4.17 7.17 23.93
CA PRO A 64 -3.42 6.91 22.70
C PRO A 64 -1.92 7.19 22.85
N GLU A 65 -1.08 6.29 22.36
CA GLU A 65 0.37 6.48 22.36
C GLU A 65 0.80 7.46 21.28
N VAL A 66 1.83 8.27 21.53
CA VAL A 66 2.44 9.08 20.46
C VAL A 66 3.20 8.18 19.49
N ARG A 67 2.86 8.24 18.22
CA ARG A 67 3.70 7.74 17.12
C ARG A 67 4.09 8.86 16.18
N GLN A 68 5.27 8.74 15.59
CA GLN A 68 5.69 9.64 14.51
C GLN A 68 5.25 9.04 13.18
N GLN A 69 4.57 9.84 12.37
CA GLN A 69 4.20 9.51 10.99
C GLN A 69 5.23 10.13 10.02
N SER A 70 5.27 9.64 8.78
CA SER A 70 6.07 10.22 7.69
C SER A 70 5.92 11.75 7.63
N GLY A 71 7.03 12.47 7.57
CA GLY A 71 7.08 13.94 7.66
C GLY A 71 7.22 14.53 9.07
N GLY A 72 7.45 13.72 10.10
CA GLY A 72 7.75 14.17 11.47
C GLY A 72 6.54 14.57 12.32
N ARG A 73 5.31 14.38 11.80
CA ARG A 73 4.07 14.67 12.53
C ARG A 73 3.86 13.64 13.64
N LYS A 74 3.65 14.12 14.87
CA LYS A 74 3.26 13.29 16.02
C LYS A 74 1.74 13.08 16.01
N VAL A 75 1.30 11.83 16.04
CA VAL A 75 -0.12 11.44 16.02
C VAL A 75 -0.40 10.44 17.14
N GLY A 76 -1.65 10.41 17.62
CA GLY A 76 -2.10 9.41 18.59
C GLY A 76 -2.35 8.05 17.94
N PHE A 77 -1.99 6.97 18.64
CA PHE A 77 -2.14 5.60 18.17
C PHE A 77 -2.78 4.72 19.25
N ALA A 78 -3.93 4.11 18.90
CA ALA A 78 -4.65 3.21 19.79
C ALA A 78 -4.21 1.74 19.65
N GLY A 79 -3.89 1.27 18.44
CA GLY A 79 -3.59 -0.15 18.19
C GLY A 79 -4.82 -1.05 18.02
N VAL A 80 -5.89 -0.52 17.41
CA VAL A 80 -7.13 -1.23 17.09
C VAL A 80 -7.27 -1.40 15.58
N GLU A 81 -7.57 -2.61 15.12
CA GLU A 81 -7.92 -2.89 13.73
C GLU A 81 -9.44 -3.02 13.56
N LEU A 82 -9.97 -2.41 12.49
CA LEU A 82 -11.40 -2.46 12.16
C LEU A 82 -11.79 -3.86 11.67
N ARG A 83 -12.91 -4.39 12.18
CA ARG A 83 -13.61 -5.52 11.55
C ARG A 83 -14.33 -5.01 10.32
N ILE A 84 -13.74 -5.24 9.16
CA ILE A 84 -14.41 -5.04 7.87
C ILE A 84 -15.30 -6.27 7.67
N VAL A 85 -16.58 -6.15 8.00
CA VAL A 85 -17.56 -7.18 7.66
C VAL A 85 -17.76 -7.12 6.15
N PRO A 86 -17.56 -8.21 5.40
CA PRO A 86 -17.85 -8.24 3.97
C PRO A 86 -19.31 -7.82 3.76
N LEU A 87 -19.54 -6.80 2.94
CA LEU A 87 -20.89 -6.42 2.54
C LEU A 87 -21.54 -7.64 1.88
N ALA A 88 -22.77 -7.96 2.29
CA ALA A 88 -23.57 -9.00 1.63
C ALA A 88 -23.69 -8.69 0.13
N ASP A 89 -23.78 -9.73 -0.71
CA ASP A 89 -23.78 -9.58 -2.17
C ASP A 89 -24.88 -8.65 -2.68
N GLU A 90 -25.98 -8.53 -1.93
CA GLU A 90 -27.08 -7.58 -2.19
C GLU A 90 -26.66 -6.10 -2.24
N TYR A 91 -25.55 -5.72 -1.60
CA TYR A 91 -25.00 -4.36 -1.64
C TYR A 91 -23.92 -4.18 -2.72
N LYS A 92 -23.56 -5.24 -3.46
CA LYS A 92 -22.56 -5.17 -4.54
C LYS A 92 -23.22 -4.71 -5.84
N ILE A 93 -22.96 -3.47 -6.23
CA ILE A 93 -23.39 -2.95 -7.53
C ILE A 93 -22.31 -3.28 -8.56
N VAL A 94 -22.63 -4.14 -9.52
CA VAL A 94 -21.77 -4.40 -10.68
C VAL A 94 -21.92 -3.23 -11.65
N GLN A 95 -20.95 -2.32 -11.63
CA GLN A 95 -20.90 -1.24 -12.61
C GLN A 95 -20.34 -1.74 -13.94
N GLN A 96 -21.17 -1.69 -14.99
CA GLN A 96 -20.78 -1.99 -16.36
C GLN A 96 -20.79 -0.69 -17.16
N TYR A 97 -19.68 -0.39 -17.80
CA TYR A 97 -19.57 0.74 -18.71
C TYR A 97 -19.81 0.26 -20.15
N GLY A 98 -20.44 1.10 -20.96
CA GLY A 98 -20.50 0.89 -22.40
C GLY A 98 -19.10 0.96 -23.04
N PRO A 99 -18.91 0.53 -24.29
CA PRO A 99 -17.58 0.36 -24.89
C PRO A 99 -16.74 1.66 -24.89
N PHE A 100 -17.35 2.81 -25.20
CA PHE A 100 -16.65 4.09 -25.22
C PHE A 100 -16.31 4.61 -23.82
N SER A 101 -17.27 4.52 -22.87
CA SER A 101 -17.02 4.92 -21.49
C SER A 101 -16.03 3.99 -20.79
N ALA A 102 -16.05 2.69 -21.11
CA ALA A 102 -15.09 1.71 -20.61
C ALA A 102 -13.66 2.07 -21.04
N MET A 103 -13.44 2.51 -22.29
CA MET A 103 -12.12 2.94 -22.76
C MET A 103 -11.60 4.15 -21.98
N TYR A 104 -12.46 5.16 -21.77
CA TYR A 104 -12.10 6.33 -20.97
C TYR A 104 -11.77 5.95 -19.51
N GLN A 105 -12.63 5.15 -18.88
CA GLN A 105 -12.44 4.70 -17.50
C GLN A 105 -11.21 3.79 -17.34
N ALA A 106 -10.91 2.96 -18.34
CA ALA A 106 -9.71 2.14 -18.36
C ALA A 106 -8.44 3.00 -18.47
N GLY A 107 -8.47 4.05 -19.31
CA GLY A 107 -7.39 5.03 -19.41
C GLY A 107 -7.17 5.77 -18.09
N ASP A 108 -8.24 6.27 -17.46
CA ASP A 108 -8.17 6.95 -16.17
C ASP A 108 -7.65 6.02 -15.07
N LYS A 109 -8.12 4.76 -15.03
CA LYS A 109 -7.60 3.79 -14.06
C LYS A 109 -6.14 3.43 -14.28
N THR A 110 -5.72 3.26 -15.52
CA THR A 110 -4.32 3.01 -15.85
C THR A 110 -3.45 4.18 -15.40
N TRP A 111 -3.88 5.41 -15.64
CA TRP A 111 -3.18 6.62 -15.21
C TRP A 111 -3.10 6.76 -13.68
N GLN A 112 -4.18 6.43 -12.95
CA GLN A 112 -4.19 6.38 -11.50
C GLN A 112 -3.17 5.35 -10.97
N LEU A 113 -3.15 4.14 -11.55
CA LEU A 113 -2.18 3.11 -11.19
C LEU A 113 -0.76 3.57 -11.47
N MET A 114 -0.50 4.19 -12.63
CA MET A 114 0.82 4.74 -12.95
C MET A 114 1.29 5.78 -11.94
N ARG A 115 0.43 6.75 -11.58
CA ARG A 115 0.75 7.77 -10.57
C ARG A 115 1.07 7.16 -9.22
N LEU A 116 0.28 6.16 -8.79
CA LEU A 116 0.50 5.46 -7.53
C LEU A 116 1.84 4.71 -7.55
N THR A 117 2.13 3.97 -8.61
CA THR A 117 3.38 3.21 -8.74
C THR A 117 4.60 4.13 -8.77
N VAL A 118 4.58 5.20 -9.58
CA VAL A 118 5.68 6.18 -9.61
C VAL A 118 5.85 6.86 -8.26
N SER A 119 4.76 7.22 -7.56
CA SER A 119 4.85 7.79 -6.20
C SER A 119 5.45 6.80 -5.20
N MET A 120 5.08 5.52 -5.27
CA MET A 120 5.63 4.46 -4.42
C MET A 120 7.13 4.25 -4.67
N ILE A 121 7.57 4.24 -5.93
CA ILE A 121 8.99 4.19 -6.29
C ILE A 121 9.74 5.42 -5.75
N GLY A 122 9.19 6.62 -5.93
CA GLY A 122 9.79 7.85 -5.38
C GLY A 122 9.93 7.82 -3.86
N LYS A 123 8.90 7.36 -3.14
CA LYS A 123 8.94 7.19 -1.68
C LYS A 123 9.92 6.11 -1.23
N LEU A 124 10.13 5.05 -2.02
CA LEU A 124 11.15 4.04 -1.77
C LEU A 124 12.56 4.64 -1.88
N ILE A 125 12.81 5.47 -2.89
CA ILE A 125 14.12 6.12 -3.12
C ILE A 125 14.42 7.16 -2.03
N VAL A 126 13.43 7.95 -1.61
CA VAL A 126 13.59 8.95 -0.52
C VAL A 126 13.69 8.30 0.87
N GLY A 127 13.33 7.01 1.00
CA GLY A 127 13.40 6.26 2.26
C GLY A 127 12.14 6.35 3.12
N ASP A 128 11.05 6.93 2.60
CA ASP A 128 9.74 6.97 3.26
C ASP A 128 9.07 5.58 3.32
N VAL A 129 9.37 4.73 2.33
CA VAL A 129 8.93 3.32 2.28
C VAL A 129 10.13 2.42 2.56
N LYS A 130 10.00 1.54 3.56
CA LYS A 130 11.04 0.54 3.87
C LYS A 130 11.24 -0.41 2.69
N ILE A 131 12.50 -0.73 2.38
CA ILE A 131 12.86 -1.62 1.28
C ILE A 131 12.33 -3.05 1.49
N ASN A 132 12.06 -3.46 2.73
CA ASN A 132 11.44 -4.74 3.05
C ASN A 132 9.99 -4.89 2.51
N ASN A 133 9.38 -3.81 2.02
CA ASN A 133 8.08 -3.86 1.35
C ASN A 133 8.19 -4.19 -0.16
N LEU A 134 9.40 -4.34 -0.71
CA LEU A 134 9.60 -4.77 -2.09
C LEU A 134 9.20 -6.24 -2.21
N SER A 135 8.12 -6.49 -2.96
CA SER A 135 7.60 -7.83 -3.23
C SER A 135 8.37 -8.52 -4.35
N GLY A 136 8.67 -9.80 -4.19
CA GLY A 136 9.31 -10.63 -5.20
C GLY A 136 8.34 -11.59 -5.92
N PRO A 137 8.89 -12.59 -6.64
CA PRO A 137 8.12 -13.58 -7.39
C PRO A 137 7.13 -14.38 -6.54
N ILE A 138 7.44 -14.67 -5.27
CA ILE A 138 6.58 -15.46 -4.39
C ILE A 138 5.37 -14.63 -3.99
N SER A 139 5.58 -13.36 -3.64
CA SER A 139 4.50 -12.41 -3.36
C SER A 139 3.59 -12.20 -4.58
N ILE A 140 4.15 -12.15 -5.79
CA ILE A 140 3.38 -12.08 -7.05
C ILE A 140 2.55 -13.35 -7.25
N ALA A 141 3.14 -14.54 -7.08
CA ALA A 141 2.43 -15.82 -7.21
C ALA A 141 1.31 -15.96 -6.18
N LYS A 142 1.53 -15.56 -4.93
CA LYS A 142 0.49 -15.55 -3.89
C LYS A 142 -0.63 -14.56 -4.22
N GLY A 143 -0.27 -13.36 -4.68
CA GLY A 143 -1.23 -12.35 -5.13
C GLY A 143 -2.11 -12.86 -6.28
N ALA A 144 -1.51 -13.56 -7.25
CA ALA A 144 -2.22 -14.20 -8.34
C ALA A 144 -3.24 -15.23 -7.80
N GLY A 145 -2.82 -16.12 -6.91
CA GLY A 145 -3.72 -17.12 -6.29
C GLY A 145 -4.91 -16.48 -5.55
N VAL A 146 -4.66 -15.51 -4.67
CA VAL A 146 -5.72 -14.81 -3.93
C VAL A 146 -6.69 -14.07 -4.87
N SER A 147 -6.16 -13.43 -5.92
CA SER A 147 -7.00 -12.73 -6.90
C SER A 147 -7.82 -13.69 -7.77
N ALA A 148 -7.28 -14.88 -8.08
CA ALA A 148 -7.99 -15.93 -8.81
C ALA A 148 -9.13 -16.52 -7.97
N ASP A 149 -8.88 -16.79 -6.68
CA ASP A 149 -9.90 -17.27 -5.73
C ASP A 149 -11.04 -16.25 -5.52
N SER A 150 -10.75 -14.96 -5.72
CA SER A 150 -11.73 -13.88 -5.58
C SER A 150 -12.63 -13.72 -6.82
N GLY A 151 -12.29 -14.36 -7.94
CA GLY A 151 -13.06 -14.34 -9.19
C GLY A 151 -12.41 -13.55 -10.33
N LEU A 152 -12.97 -13.72 -11.54
CA LEU A 152 -12.35 -13.29 -12.80
C LEU A 152 -12.04 -11.78 -12.86
N VAL A 153 -12.96 -10.94 -12.38
CA VAL A 153 -12.77 -9.47 -12.41
C VAL A 153 -11.56 -9.06 -11.56
N TYR A 154 -11.43 -9.62 -10.36
CA TYR A 154 -10.29 -9.33 -9.47
C TYR A 154 -8.98 -9.87 -10.05
N TYR A 155 -9.01 -11.05 -10.68
CA TYR A 155 -7.86 -11.61 -11.37
C TYR A 155 -7.40 -10.73 -12.54
N LEU A 156 -8.32 -10.25 -13.38
CA LEU A 156 -7.98 -9.33 -14.47
C LEU A 156 -7.46 -7.99 -13.96
N MET A 157 -8.01 -7.47 -12.85
CA MET A 157 -7.49 -6.27 -12.19
C MET A 157 -6.06 -6.49 -11.64
N PHE A 158 -5.77 -7.67 -11.11
CA PHE A 158 -4.42 -8.04 -10.66
C PHE A 158 -3.45 -8.12 -11.84
N LEU A 159 -3.84 -8.80 -12.93
CA LEU A 159 -3.03 -8.84 -14.16
C LEU A 159 -2.77 -7.44 -14.73
N ALA A 160 -3.79 -6.57 -14.74
CA ALA A 160 -3.63 -5.18 -15.16
C ALA A 160 -2.63 -4.43 -14.28
N LEU A 161 -2.72 -4.58 -12.95
CA LEU A 161 -1.75 -4.00 -12.01
C LEU A 161 -0.32 -4.47 -12.30
N ILE A 162 -0.10 -5.78 -12.49
CA ILE A 162 1.22 -6.34 -12.81
C ILE A 162 1.72 -5.82 -14.16
N SER A 163 0.86 -5.80 -15.19
CA SER A 163 1.21 -5.31 -16.52
C SER A 163 1.63 -3.84 -16.51
N VAL A 164 0.86 -2.98 -15.83
CA VAL A 164 1.18 -1.56 -15.66
C VAL A 164 2.49 -1.39 -14.90
N ASN A 165 2.70 -2.11 -13.80
CA ASN A 165 3.94 -2.02 -13.03
C ASN A 165 5.16 -2.47 -13.81
N LEU A 166 5.06 -3.57 -14.57
CA LEU A 166 6.14 -4.06 -15.43
C LEU A 166 6.48 -3.03 -16.52
N GLY A 167 5.46 -2.44 -17.16
CA GLY A 167 5.65 -1.38 -18.15
C GLY A 167 6.36 -0.15 -17.57
N ILE A 168 5.96 0.31 -16.38
CA ILE A 168 6.62 1.45 -15.71
C ILE A 168 8.06 1.12 -15.35
N ILE A 169 8.32 -0.05 -14.77
CA ILE A 169 9.66 -0.48 -14.38
C ILE A 169 10.57 -0.57 -15.61
N ASN A 170 10.10 -1.16 -16.70
CA ASN A 170 10.87 -1.25 -17.94
C ASN A 170 11.17 0.11 -18.58
N LEU A 171 10.40 1.16 -18.26
CA LEU A 171 10.67 2.53 -18.72
C LEU A 171 11.61 3.33 -17.81
N ILE A 172 12.04 2.77 -16.67
CA ILE A 172 13.03 3.42 -15.80
C ILE A 172 14.36 3.55 -16.59
N PRO A 173 15.08 4.68 -16.47
CA PRO A 173 16.37 4.92 -17.13
C PRO A 173 17.51 4.08 -16.53
N LEU A 174 17.35 2.76 -16.48
CA LEU A 174 18.36 1.79 -16.11
C LEU A 174 18.86 1.09 -17.39
N PRO A 175 20.18 1.03 -17.65
CA PRO A 175 20.75 0.50 -18.88
C PRO A 175 20.25 -0.90 -19.28
N VAL A 176 20.13 -1.81 -18.30
CA VAL A 176 19.67 -3.20 -18.53
C VAL A 176 18.20 -3.32 -18.91
N LEU A 177 17.42 -2.25 -18.76
CA LEU A 177 16.00 -2.17 -19.10
C LEU A 177 15.79 -1.43 -20.43
N ASP A 178 14.60 -1.55 -21.00
CA ASP A 178 14.24 -0.88 -22.25
C ASP A 178 14.35 0.65 -22.16
N GLY A 179 14.05 1.21 -20.98
CA GLY A 179 14.19 2.64 -20.67
C GLY A 179 15.65 3.12 -20.69
N GLY A 180 16.62 2.22 -20.46
CA GLY A 180 18.04 2.49 -20.64
C GLY A 180 18.41 2.72 -22.11
N HIS A 181 17.86 1.92 -23.02
CA HIS A 181 18.04 2.11 -24.45
C HIS A 181 17.41 3.44 -24.90
N LEU A 182 16.20 3.75 -24.42
CA LEU A 182 15.55 5.04 -24.68
C LEU A 182 16.40 6.21 -24.17
N LEU A 183 17.03 6.07 -23.00
CA LEU A 183 17.95 7.07 -22.46
C LEU A 183 19.17 7.25 -23.37
N PHE A 184 19.79 6.17 -23.85
CA PHE A 184 20.92 6.27 -24.78
C PHE A 184 20.50 6.96 -26.08
N LEU A 185 19.39 6.57 -26.71
CA LEU A 185 18.87 7.25 -27.90
C LEU A 185 18.59 8.73 -27.65
N PHE A 186 18.08 9.08 -26.47
CA PHE A 186 17.86 10.47 -26.09
C PHE A 186 19.18 11.24 -25.96
N ILE A 187 20.20 10.65 -25.32
CA ILE A 187 21.54 11.24 -25.22
C ILE A 187 22.17 11.39 -26.61
N GLU A 188 22.04 10.40 -27.48
CA GLU A 188 22.57 10.44 -28.85
C GLU A 188 21.92 11.55 -29.67
N LYS A 189 20.61 11.75 -29.52
CA LYS A 189 19.88 12.84 -30.17
C LYS A 189 20.38 14.23 -29.72
N ILE A 190 20.74 14.38 -28.45
CA ILE A 190 21.28 15.64 -27.91
C ILE A 190 22.75 15.83 -28.30
N LYS A 191 23.56 14.77 -28.20
CA LYS A 191 25.00 14.78 -28.48
C LYS A 191 25.29 14.85 -29.99
N GLY A 192 24.35 14.41 -30.84
CA GLY A 192 24.52 14.33 -32.30
C GLY A 192 25.36 13.14 -32.77
N GLY A 193 25.61 12.15 -31.90
CA GLY A 193 26.42 10.98 -32.24
C GLY A 193 26.33 9.88 -31.18
N PRO A 194 26.78 8.65 -31.51
CA PRO A 194 26.57 7.48 -30.68
C PRO A 194 27.20 7.62 -29.28
N VAL A 195 26.56 7.00 -28.29
CA VAL A 195 27.16 6.81 -26.97
C VAL A 195 28.26 5.75 -27.11
N SER A 196 29.46 6.03 -26.62
CA SER A 196 30.59 5.12 -26.75
C SER A 196 30.28 3.75 -26.14
N GLU A 197 30.62 2.67 -26.83
CA GLU A 197 30.36 1.29 -26.41
C GLU A 197 30.87 1.01 -24.98
N ARG A 198 32.06 1.50 -24.62
CA ARG A 198 32.61 1.37 -23.26
C ARG A 198 31.68 1.92 -22.17
N VAL A 199 31.01 3.03 -22.45
CA VAL A 199 30.04 3.63 -21.51
C VAL A 199 28.79 2.78 -21.44
N GLN A 200 28.30 2.29 -22.58
CA GLN A 200 27.14 1.39 -22.61
C GLN A 200 27.44 0.11 -21.81
N ASP A 201 28.53 -0.59 -22.12
CA ASP A 201 28.95 -1.83 -21.46
C ASP A 201 29.11 -1.67 -19.95
N PHE A 202 29.77 -0.58 -19.53
CA PHE A 202 29.93 -0.28 -18.11
C PHE A 202 28.57 -0.04 -17.44
N SER A 203 27.70 0.72 -18.10
CA SER A 203 26.36 1.03 -17.62
C SER A 203 25.48 -0.24 -17.54
N TYR A 204 25.55 -1.14 -18.52
CA TYR A 204 24.89 -2.45 -18.50
C TYR A 204 25.38 -3.31 -17.34
N ARG A 205 26.69 -3.38 -17.12
CA ARG A 205 27.27 -4.17 -16.03
C ARG A 205 26.80 -3.69 -14.66
N ILE A 206 26.83 -2.37 -14.43
CA ILE A 206 26.33 -1.76 -13.20
C ILE A 206 24.82 -2.01 -13.05
N GLY A 207 24.04 -1.78 -14.11
CA GLY A 207 22.59 -1.99 -14.11
C GLY A 207 22.20 -3.43 -13.81
N ALA A 208 22.89 -4.41 -14.42
CA ALA A 208 22.67 -5.83 -14.18
C ALA A 208 23.01 -6.23 -12.73
N MET A 209 24.12 -5.72 -12.18
CA MET A 209 24.48 -5.96 -10.77
C MET A 209 23.40 -5.41 -9.82
N ILE A 210 22.91 -4.19 -10.06
CA ILE A 210 21.82 -3.61 -9.27
C ILE A 210 20.55 -4.45 -9.38
N LEU A 211 20.19 -4.89 -10.59
CA LEU A 211 19.01 -5.74 -10.81
C LEU A 211 19.11 -7.06 -10.03
N VAL A 212 20.25 -7.75 -10.11
CA VAL A 212 20.48 -9.00 -9.37
C VAL A 212 20.41 -8.78 -7.86
N LEU A 213 20.99 -7.68 -7.35
CA LEU A 213 20.89 -7.32 -5.93
C LEU A 213 19.44 -7.06 -5.51
N LEU A 214 18.68 -6.31 -6.31
CA LEU A 214 17.27 -6.02 -6.04
C LEU A 214 16.41 -7.29 -6.11
N MET A 215 16.68 -8.20 -7.05
CA MET A 215 16.00 -9.49 -7.13
C MET A 215 16.32 -10.37 -5.93
N GLY A 216 17.59 -10.44 -5.51
CA GLY A 216 17.99 -11.14 -4.29
C GLY A 216 17.32 -10.57 -3.04
N LEU A 217 17.23 -9.25 -2.94
CA LEU A 217 16.54 -8.55 -1.86
C LEU A 217 15.02 -8.81 -1.87
N ALA A 218 14.39 -8.81 -3.05
CA ALA A 218 12.97 -9.12 -3.19
C ALA A 218 12.67 -10.57 -2.76
N LEU A 219 13.52 -11.52 -3.15
CA LEU A 219 13.41 -12.92 -2.72
C LEU A 219 13.61 -13.05 -1.20
N PHE A 220 14.61 -12.37 -0.63
CA PHE A 220 14.82 -12.37 0.82
C PHE A 220 13.62 -11.77 1.57
N ASN A 221 13.05 -10.68 1.08
CA ASN A 221 11.85 -10.08 1.65
C ASN A 221 10.66 -11.04 1.59
N ASP A 222 10.47 -11.74 0.48
CA ASP A 222 9.42 -12.75 0.34
C ASP A 222 9.59 -13.87 1.40
N PHE A 223 10.80 -14.42 1.57
CA PHE A 223 11.08 -15.43 2.61
C PHE A 223 10.97 -14.89 4.04
N SER A 224 11.30 -13.63 4.29
CA SER A 224 11.13 -13.05 5.63
C SER A 224 9.65 -12.82 5.98
N ARG A 225 8.77 -12.76 4.98
CA ARG A 225 7.35 -12.45 5.15
C ARG A 225 6.49 -13.70 5.33
N PHE A 226 6.95 -14.85 4.84
CA PHE A 226 6.23 -16.13 4.84
C PHE A 226 7.01 -17.20 5.61
#